data_AF-A0AAV2HXZ8-F1
#
_entry.id   AF-A0AAV2HXZ8-F1
#
_cell.length_a   1.000
_cell.length_b   1.000
_cell.length_c   1.000
_cell.angle_alpha   90.00
_cell.angle_beta   90.00
_cell.angle_gamma   90.00
#
_symmetry.space_group_name_H-M   'P 1'
#
loop_
_entity.id
_entity.type
_entity.pdbx_description
1 polymer ?
#
loop_
_entity_poly.entity_id
_entity_poly.type
_entity_poly.pdbx_seq_one_letter_code
_entity_poly.pdbx_strand_id
1 'polypeptide(L)'
;MVDFGNYHVCQDEPYVIKPPCLVYSFGIANDFSFDDALGNLSCTVASFDPSMHTKDHVRSPHVSFYNMGMGAINTNSFVPNKDSYVKDDQKWKIRTLKGAMAELGHQNRVLDVLKIDIEYYEWAVLDNMFETDLLKNIRHLLIEYHLFPNRPDKGDYVYHYHVRLKIIST
;
A
#
# COMPACT_ATOMS: atom_id res chain seq x y z
N MET A 1 -0.46 12.73 -16.67
CA MET A 1 0.16 11.78 -15.72
C MET A 1 1.66 11.92 -15.79
N VAL A 2 2.34 11.91 -14.65
CA VAL A 2 3.82 11.94 -14.55
C VAL A 2 4.28 10.61 -13.94
N ASP A 3 5.40 10.10 -14.43
CA ASP A 3 5.96 8.82 -14.01
C ASP A 3 6.80 9.01 -12.76
N PHE A 4 6.45 8.28 -11.70
CA PHE A 4 7.21 8.17 -10.46
C PHE A 4 7.71 6.72 -10.38
N GLY A 5 8.83 6.42 -11.05
CA GLY A 5 9.21 5.01 -11.27
C GLY A 5 8.19 4.30 -12.17
N ASN A 6 7.71 3.13 -11.74
CA ASN A 6 6.74 2.33 -12.52
C ASN A 6 5.27 2.74 -12.32
N TYR A 7 5.00 3.82 -11.59
CA TYR A 7 3.64 4.22 -11.21
C TYR A 7 3.31 5.62 -11.73
N HIS A 8 2.08 5.77 -12.20
CA HIS A 8 1.57 7.04 -12.72
C HIS A 8 0.75 7.76 -11.65
N VAL A 9 1.07 9.05 -11.43
CA VAL A 9 0.26 9.91 -10.57
C VAL A 9 -0.30 11.07 -11.39
N CYS A 10 -1.57 11.41 -11.15
CA CYS A 10 -2.19 12.59 -11.73
C CYS A 10 -1.55 13.86 -11.14
N GLN A 11 -1.11 14.76 -12.02
CA GLN A 11 -0.46 16.03 -11.67
C GLN A 11 -1.21 17.21 -12.31
N ASP A 12 -2.49 17.01 -12.62
CA ASP A 12 -3.38 18.07 -13.08
C ASP A 12 -4.06 18.71 -11.87
N GLU A 13 -4.30 20.02 -11.90
CA GLU A 13 -5.04 20.70 -10.83
C GLU A 13 -6.48 20.15 -10.74
N PRO A 14 -7.06 19.96 -9.54
CA PRO A 14 -6.52 20.28 -8.21
C PRO A 14 -5.75 19.12 -7.53
N TYR A 15 -5.34 18.10 -8.28
CA TYR A 15 -4.79 16.84 -7.75
C TYR A 15 -3.25 16.81 -7.67
N VAL A 16 -2.58 17.91 -8.00
CA VAL A 16 -1.11 18.02 -7.93
C VAL A 16 -0.59 17.67 -6.54
N ILE A 17 0.45 16.84 -6.47
CA ILE A 17 1.13 16.52 -5.22
C ILE A 17 2.06 17.67 -4.86
N LYS A 18 1.86 18.26 -3.68
CA LYS A 18 2.71 19.35 -3.17
C LYS A 18 2.96 19.15 -1.67
N PRO A 19 4.16 19.47 -1.16
CA PRO A 19 4.43 19.46 0.27
C PRO A 19 3.57 20.46 1.04
N PRO A 20 3.22 20.16 2.31
CA PRO A 20 3.49 18.91 3.02
C PRO A 20 2.56 17.78 2.52
N CYS A 21 3.15 16.68 2.02
CA CYS A 21 2.43 15.53 1.49
C CYS A 21 2.78 14.26 2.28
N LEU A 22 1.84 13.32 2.38
CA LEU A 22 2.02 12.02 3.01
C LEU A 22 1.78 10.89 2.00
N VAL A 23 2.75 9.99 1.89
CA VAL A 23 2.76 8.89 0.92
C VAL A 23 2.99 7.57 1.63
N TYR A 24 2.10 6.61 1.43
CA TYR A 24 2.27 5.22 1.85
C TYR A 24 2.45 4.34 0.61
N SER A 25 3.46 3.48 0.64
CA SER A 25 3.82 2.58 -0.46
C SER A 25 4.01 1.17 0.09
N PHE A 26 3.09 0.26 -0.23
CA PHE A 26 3.16 -1.14 0.18
C PHE A 26 3.65 -2.03 -0.96
N GLY A 27 4.46 -3.04 -0.61
CA GLY A 27 5.16 -3.98 -1.50
C GLY A 27 6.18 -3.27 -2.37
N ILE A 28 7.40 -3.17 -1.84
CA ILE A 28 8.48 -2.43 -2.47
C ILE A 28 9.32 -3.37 -3.33
N ALA A 29 9.49 -4.62 -2.90
CA ALA A 29 10.29 -5.63 -3.57
C ALA A 29 11.73 -5.16 -3.92
N ASN A 30 12.31 -4.28 -3.09
CA ASN A 30 13.59 -3.59 -3.28
C ASN A 30 13.62 -2.50 -4.39
N ASP A 31 12.50 -2.22 -5.06
CA ASP A 31 12.38 -1.09 -5.98
C ASP A 31 11.76 0.12 -5.27
N PHE A 32 12.61 1.05 -4.86
CA PHE A 32 12.22 2.30 -4.22
C PHE A 32 12.11 3.47 -5.19
N SER A 33 12.14 3.25 -6.51
CA SER A 33 12.16 4.34 -7.49
C SER A 33 10.94 5.27 -7.35
N PHE A 34 9.76 4.72 -7.09
CA PHE A 34 8.53 5.48 -6.80
C PHE A 34 8.65 6.28 -5.50
N ASP A 35 9.08 5.61 -4.43
CA ASP A 35 9.21 6.17 -3.09
C ASP A 35 10.22 7.33 -3.04
N ASP A 36 11.39 7.12 -3.64
CA ASP A 36 12.46 8.12 -3.72
C ASP A 36 12.05 9.31 -4.60
N ALA A 37 11.28 9.08 -5.67
CA ALA A 37 10.79 10.17 -6.51
C ALA A 37 9.84 11.11 -5.75
N LEU A 38 8.96 10.57 -4.89
CA LEU A 38 8.08 11.37 -4.03
C LEU A 38 8.85 11.97 -2.83
N GLY A 39 9.85 11.27 -2.31
CA GLY A 39 10.78 11.80 -1.30
C GLY A 39 11.59 12.99 -1.81
N ASN A 40 11.98 12.98 -3.09
CA ASN A 40 12.69 14.09 -3.75
C ASN A 40 11.80 15.33 -3.95
N LEU A 41 10.48 15.18 -3.90
CA LEU A 41 9.54 16.29 -3.80
C LEU A 41 9.35 16.78 -2.35
N SER A 42 10.10 16.25 -1.37
CA SER A 42 9.95 16.52 0.06
C SER A 42 8.63 16.05 0.67
N CYS A 43 7.98 15.04 0.10
CA CYS A 43 6.89 14.34 0.79
C CYS A 43 7.41 13.49 1.95
N THR A 44 6.60 13.30 2.99
CA THR A 44 6.85 12.26 3.99
C THR A 44 6.44 10.92 3.39
N VAL A 45 7.40 10.05 3.12
CA VAL A 45 7.17 8.73 2.50
C VAL A 45 7.43 7.61 3.49
N ALA A 46 6.46 6.72 3.64
CA ALA A 46 6.60 5.47 4.37
C ALA A 46 6.47 4.29 3.39
N SER A 47 7.55 3.55 3.25
CA SER A 47 7.69 2.37 2.39
C SER A 47 7.56 1.11 3.25
N PHE A 48 6.79 0.13 2.79
CA PHE A 48 6.40 -1.02 3.58
C PHE A 48 6.60 -2.32 2.83
N ASP A 49 7.44 -3.21 3.36
CA ASP A 49 7.57 -4.55 2.80
C ASP A 49 8.10 -5.56 3.84
N PRO A 50 7.28 -6.52 4.28
CA PRO A 50 7.74 -7.52 5.25
C PRO A 50 8.51 -8.68 4.59
N SER A 51 8.50 -8.80 3.26
CA SER A 51 9.18 -9.87 2.51
C SER A 51 10.68 -9.61 2.29
N MET A 52 11.12 -8.35 2.38
CA MET A 52 12.48 -7.91 2.09
C MET A 52 13.55 -8.32 3.11
N HIS A 53 13.20 -9.06 4.17
CA HIS A 53 14.13 -9.46 5.26
C HIS A 53 14.95 -8.30 5.86
N THR A 54 14.43 -7.08 5.76
CA THR A 54 15.12 -5.86 6.17
C THR A 54 14.41 -5.28 7.38
N LYS A 55 15.14 -4.72 8.34
CA LYS A 55 14.53 -4.06 9.51
C LYS A 55 14.10 -2.63 9.16
N ASP A 56 13.20 -2.07 9.96
CA ASP A 56 12.85 -0.65 9.89
C ASP A 56 14.10 0.22 9.88
N HIS A 57 14.17 1.18 8.96
CA HIS A 57 15.29 2.11 8.86
C HIS A 57 14.88 3.38 8.11
N VAL A 58 15.62 4.47 8.38
CA VAL A 58 15.54 5.67 7.55
C VAL A 58 16.34 5.38 6.28
N ARG A 59 15.66 5.37 5.14
CA ARG A 59 16.28 5.16 3.83
C ARG A 59 16.93 6.44 3.32
N SER A 60 16.21 7.56 3.42
CA SER A 60 16.65 8.90 3.01
C SER A 60 15.96 9.96 3.87
N PRO A 61 16.30 11.27 3.76
CA PRO A 61 15.73 12.31 4.63
C PRO A 61 14.20 12.37 4.66
N HIS A 62 13.55 11.92 3.59
CA HIS A 62 12.10 11.99 3.40
C HIS A 62 11.44 10.60 3.25
N VAL A 63 12.23 9.52 3.21
CA VAL A 63 11.76 8.16 2.99
C VAL A 63 12.20 7.25 4.14
N SER A 64 11.22 6.64 4.81
CA SER A 64 11.43 5.64 5.84
C SER A 64 10.90 4.29 5.38
N PHE A 65 11.65 3.23 5.65
CA PHE A 65 11.23 1.86 5.40
C PHE A 65 10.76 1.18 6.68
N TYR A 66 9.70 0.38 6.57
CA TYR A 66 9.12 -0.41 7.64
C TYR A 66 8.93 -1.87 7.22
N ASN A 67 9.40 -2.79 8.06
CA ASN A 67 9.12 -4.22 7.96
C ASN A 67 7.71 -4.49 8.49
N MET A 68 6.73 -4.15 7.65
CA MET A 68 5.32 -4.27 7.92
C MET A 68 4.60 -4.48 6.61
N GLY A 69 3.62 -5.39 6.57
CA GLY A 69 2.70 -5.53 5.45
C GLY A 69 1.32 -4.97 5.75
N MET A 70 0.48 -4.95 4.72
CA MET A 70 -0.89 -4.49 4.79
C MET A 70 -1.87 -5.67 4.81
N GLY A 71 -2.99 -5.53 5.52
CA GLY A 71 -4.04 -6.55 5.55
C GLY A 71 -5.32 -6.04 6.21
N ALA A 72 -6.35 -6.89 6.22
CA ALA A 72 -7.65 -6.54 6.82
C ALA A 72 -7.67 -6.57 8.36
N ILE A 73 -6.62 -7.10 9.00
CA ILE A 73 -6.51 -7.20 10.46
C ILE A 73 -5.10 -6.83 10.94
N ASN A 74 -5.00 -6.33 12.17
CA ASN A 74 -3.72 -6.08 12.82
C ASN A 74 -3.21 -7.37 13.47
N THR A 75 -2.00 -7.83 13.12
CA THR A 75 -1.38 -9.01 13.72
C THR A 75 0.15 -8.95 13.64
N ASN A 76 0.86 -9.62 14.55
CA ASN A 76 2.32 -9.77 14.52
C ASN A 76 2.74 -11.20 14.15
N SER A 77 1.81 -12.04 13.71
CA SER A 77 2.05 -13.46 13.47
C SER A 77 1.35 -13.95 12.21
N PHE A 78 1.18 -13.06 11.23
CA PHE A 78 0.67 -13.46 9.92
C PHE A 78 1.68 -14.38 9.25
N VAL A 79 1.21 -15.48 8.67
CA VAL A 79 2.04 -16.42 7.91
C VAL A 79 1.70 -16.22 6.44
N PRO A 80 2.61 -15.65 5.63
CA PRO A 80 2.35 -15.45 4.20
C PRO A 80 2.39 -16.77 3.44
N ASN A 81 1.67 -16.81 2.32
CA ASN A 81 1.84 -17.84 1.32
C ASN A 81 3.25 -17.79 0.73
N LYS A 82 3.79 -18.95 0.36
CA LYS A 82 5.07 -19.02 -0.35
C LYS A 82 4.91 -18.66 -1.82
N ASP A 83 5.86 -17.88 -2.34
CA ASP A 83 5.93 -17.45 -3.74
C ASP A 83 7.37 -17.03 -4.10
N SER A 84 7.53 -16.25 -5.18
CA SER A 84 8.83 -15.73 -5.62
C SER A 84 9.52 -14.84 -4.60
N TYR A 85 8.76 -14.13 -3.76
CA TYR A 85 9.24 -13.19 -2.75
C TYR A 85 9.34 -13.83 -1.37
N VAL A 86 8.49 -14.81 -1.08
CA VAL A 86 8.43 -15.52 0.21
C VAL A 86 8.88 -16.96 0.06
N LYS A 87 10.17 -17.23 0.33
CA LYS A 87 10.75 -18.58 0.24
C LYS A 87 10.83 -19.28 1.60
N ASP A 88 11.26 -18.51 2.61
CA ASP A 88 11.45 -19.00 3.97
C ASP A 88 10.19 -18.85 4.82
N ASP A 89 10.08 -19.68 5.85
CA ASP A 89 9.00 -19.55 6.84
C ASP A 89 9.23 -18.29 7.66
N GLN A 90 8.33 -17.33 7.53
CA GLN A 90 8.40 -16.03 8.20
C GLN A 90 7.06 -15.64 8.81
N LYS A 91 7.12 -14.85 9.88
CA LYS A 91 5.95 -14.24 10.50
C LYS A 91 6.01 -12.74 10.26
N TRP A 92 4.94 -12.21 9.69
CA TRP A 92 4.84 -10.80 9.33
C TRP A 92 4.05 -10.01 10.35
N LYS A 93 4.53 -8.77 10.57
CA LYS A 93 3.73 -7.70 11.16
C LYS A 93 2.82 -7.17 10.07
N ILE A 94 1.51 -7.41 10.22
CA ILE A 94 0.48 -6.91 9.30
C ILE A 94 -0.37 -5.87 10.02
N ARG A 95 -0.72 -4.80 9.31
CA ARG A 95 -1.64 -3.77 9.79
C ARG A 95 -2.72 -3.45 8.75
N THR A 96 -3.90 -3.13 9.26
CA THR A 96 -4.89 -2.32 8.52
C THR A 96 -4.31 -0.95 8.21
N LEU A 97 -4.85 -0.26 7.20
CA LEU A 97 -4.43 1.10 6.90
C LEU A 97 -4.55 2.01 8.13
N LYS A 98 -5.69 1.93 8.84
CA LYS A 98 -5.92 2.64 10.10
C LYS A 98 -4.87 2.30 11.16
N GLY A 99 -4.50 1.02 11.28
CA GLY A 99 -3.47 0.56 12.20
C GLY A 99 -2.09 1.14 11.87
N ALA A 100 -1.69 1.10 10.60
CA ALA A 100 -0.43 1.67 10.14
C ALA A 100 -0.39 3.19 10.39
N MET A 101 -1.47 3.91 10.03
CA MET A 101 -1.58 5.34 10.29
C MET A 101 -1.48 5.67 11.78
N ALA A 102 -2.13 4.90 12.66
CA ALA A 102 -2.04 5.11 14.10
C ALA A 102 -0.64 4.83 14.65
N GLU A 103 0.02 3.75 14.23
CA GLU A 103 1.37 3.40 14.69
C GLU A 103 2.42 4.44 14.27
N LEU A 104 2.23 5.08 13.11
CA LEU A 104 3.13 6.14 12.63
C LEU A 104 2.69 7.55 13.05
N GLY A 105 1.61 7.70 13.81
CA GLY A 105 1.12 9.00 14.29
C GLY A 105 0.45 9.86 13.21
N HIS A 106 -0.04 9.24 12.13
CA HIS A 106 -0.65 9.88 10.97
C HIS A 106 -2.19 9.78 10.96
N GLN A 107 -2.86 9.33 12.03
CA GLN A 107 -4.31 9.06 12.07
C GLN A 107 -5.21 10.25 11.68
N ASN A 108 -4.71 11.49 11.77
CA ASN A 108 -5.46 12.71 11.45
C ASN A 108 -4.93 13.41 10.17
N ARG A 109 -4.11 12.70 9.37
CA ARG A 109 -3.55 13.22 8.11
C ARG A 109 -4.32 12.66 6.92
N VAL A 110 -4.44 13.48 5.88
CA VAL A 110 -4.81 13.01 4.54
C VAL A 110 -3.63 12.23 3.97
N LEU A 111 -3.90 11.07 3.36
CA LEU A 111 -2.94 10.35 2.54
C LEU A 111 -2.99 10.92 1.13
N ASP A 112 -1.94 11.64 0.73
CA ASP A 112 -1.87 12.20 -0.62
C ASP A 112 -1.71 11.09 -1.64
N VAL A 113 -0.91 10.06 -1.33
CA VAL A 113 -0.81 8.87 -2.17
C VAL A 113 -0.79 7.60 -1.33
N LEU A 114 -1.60 6.63 -1.73
CA LEU A 114 -1.54 5.25 -1.25
C LEU A 114 -1.29 4.33 -2.44
N LYS A 115 -0.10 3.74 -2.49
CA LYS A 115 0.24 2.65 -3.41
C LYS A 115 0.05 1.31 -2.70
N ILE A 116 -0.67 0.40 -3.36
CA ILE A 116 -0.92 -0.98 -2.89
C ILE A 116 -0.52 -1.95 -3.99
N ASP A 117 0.50 -2.74 -3.69
CA ASP A 117 1.05 -3.81 -4.53
C ASP A 117 1.46 -4.90 -3.53
N ILE A 118 0.57 -5.85 -3.21
CA ILE A 118 0.74 -6.77 -2.07
C ILE A 118 0.37 -8.20 -2.43
N GLU A 119 0.66 -8.61 -3.66
CA GLU A 119 0.72 -10.02 -4.09
C GLU A 119 -0.52 -10.86 -3.80
N TYR A 120 -1.74 -10.26 -3.82
CA TYR A 120 -3.10 -10.86 -3.70
C TYR A 120 -3.97 -10.21 -2.62
N TYR A 121 -3.36 -9.66 -1.58
CA TYR A 121 -4.10 -9.20 -0.40
C TYR A 121 -4.89 -7.89 -0.64
N GLU A 122 -4.83 -7.31 -1.85
CA GLU A 122 -5.47 -6.05 -2.20
C GLU A 122 -6.98 -6.10 -1.94
N TRP A 123 -7.62 -7.23 -2.27
CA TRP A 123 -9.07 -7.39 -2.16
C TRP A 123 -9.58 -7.29 -0.73
N ALA A 124 -8.91 -7.97 0.20
CA ALA A 124 -9.28 -7.93 1.62
C ALA A 124 -8.97 -6.57 2.25
N VAL A 125 -7.87 -5.94 1.82
CA VAL A 125 -7.51 -4.58 2.25
C VAL A 125 -8.55 -3.56 1.79
N LEU A 126 -8.99 -3.64 0.54
CA LEU A 126 -10.00 -2.74 0.00
C LEU A 126 -11.32 -2.84 0.73
N ASP A 127 -11.79 -4.05 1.00
CA ASP A 127 -13.01 -4.26 1.78
C ASP A 127 -12.90 -3.67 3.19
N ASN A 128 -11.76 -3.86 3.86
CA ASN A 128 -11.52 -3.20 5.14
C ASN A 128 -11.54 -1.66 5.03
N MET A 129 -10.99 -1.10 3.95
CA MET A 129 -10.97 0.35 3.72
C MET A 129 -12.37 0.92 3.44
N PHE A 130 -13.25 0.16 2.79
CA PHE A 130 -14.66 0.51 2.62
C PHE A 130 -15.41 0.49 3.95
N GLU A 131 -15.26 -0.57 4.74
CA GLU A 131 -15.92 -0.70 6.05
C GLU A 131 -15.48 0.37 7.05
N THR A 132 -14.25 0.84 6.92
CA THR A 132 -13.67 1.85 7.82
C THR A 132 -13.77 3.28 7.29
N ASP A 133 -14.38 3.47 6.12
CA ASP A 133 -14.58 4.78 5.48
C ASP A 133 -13.28 5.61 5.36
N LEU A 134 -12.16 4.92 5.06
CA LEU A 134 -10.83 5.55 4.95
C LEU A 134 -10.57 6.12 3.55
N LEU A 135 -11.28 5.63 2.53
CA LEU A 135 -11.08 6.05 1.13
C LEU A 135 -11.28 7.54 0.93
N LYS A 136 -12.22 8.16 1.65
CA LYS A 136 -12.47 9.61 1.59
C LYS A 136 -11.26 10.47 2.03
N ASN A 137 -10.31 9.88 2.75
CA ASN A 137 -9.10 10.56 3.25
C ASN A 137 -7.87 10.25 2.39
N ILE A 138 -8.05 9.66 1.20
CA ILE A 138 -6.99 9.35 0.25
C ILE A 138 -7.21 10.17 -1.02
N ARG A 139 -6.18 10.87 -1.50
CA ARG A 139 -6.27 11.68 -2.74
C ARG A 139 -5.97 10.88 -3.98
N HIS A 140 -4.91 10.07 -3.94
CA HIS A 140 -4.52 9.16 -5.02
C HIS A 140 -4.41 7.75 -4.50
N LEU A 141 -5.21 6.84 -5.05
CA LEU A 141 -5.18 5.43 -4.77
C LEU A 141 -4.62 4.69 -5.99
N LEU A 142 -3.44 4.11 -5.83
CA LEU A 142 -2.76 3.32 -6.86
C LEU A 142 -2.76 1.87 -6.42
N ILE A 143 -3.32 0.98 -7.24
CA ILE A 143 -3.49 -0.44 -6.89
C ILE A 143 -3.05 -1.30 -8.06
N GLU A 144 -2.18 -2.26 -7.79
CA GLU A 144 -1.86 -3.36 -8.69
C GLU A 144 -2.67 -4.60 -8.30
N TYR A 145 -3.54 -5.08 -9.20
CA TYR A 145 -4.32 -6.28 -8.95
C TYR A 145 -3.55 -7.53 -9.38
N HIS A 146 -3.20 -8.36 -8.42
CA HIS A 146 -2.56 -9.63 -8.67
C HIS A 146 -3.60 -10.73 -8.99
N LEU A 147 -3.56 -11.23 -10.23
CA LEU A 147 -4.36 -12.36 -10.71
C LEU A 147 -3.44 -13.48 -11.15
N PHE A 148 -3.25 -14.48 -10.28
CA PHE A 148 -2.43 -15.65 -10.55
C PHE A 148 -3.27 -16.81 -11.10
N PRO A 149 -2.66 -17.82 -11.74
CA PRO A 149 -3.39 -18.97 -12.30
C PRO A 149 -4.28 -19.72 -11.30
N ASN A 150 -3.91 -19.72 -10.02
CA ASN A 150 -4.57 -20.45 -8.94
C ASN A 150 -5.16 -19.55 -7.83
N ARG A 151 -5.06 -18.22 -7.95
CA ARG A 151 -5.61 -17.27 -6.96
C ARG A 151 -5.88 -15.90 -7.63
N PRO A 152 -7.01 -15.22 -7.36
CA PRO A 152 -8.12 -15.64 -6.52
C PRO A 152 -8.83 -16.91 -7.02
N ASP A 153 -9.55 -17.57 -6.11
CA ASP A 153 -10.45 -18.65 -6.48
C ASP A 153 -11.48 -18.11 -7.47
N LYS A 154 -11.80 -18.89 -8.51
CA LYS A 154 -12.80 -18.50 -9.51
C LYS A 154 -14.17 -18.26 -8.87
N GLY A 155 -14.49 -18.95 -7.77
CA GLY A 155 -15.69 -18.74 -6.98
C GLY A 155 -15.80 -17.33 -6.39
N ASP A 156 -14.66 -16.66 -6.14
CA ASP A 156 -14.63 -15.33 -5.55
C ASP A 156 -14.74 -14.21 -6.59
N TYR A 157 -14.74 -14.53 -7.90
CA TYR A 157 -14.70 -13.50 -8.96
C TYR A 157 -15.88 -12.53 -8.90
N VAL A 158 -17.06 -13.02 -8.51
CA VAL A 158 -18.24 -12.15 -8.30
C VAL A 158 -17.98 -11.17 -7.17
N TYR A 159 -17.41 -11.64 -6.05
CA TYR A 159 -17.02 -10.79 -4.94
C TYR A 159 -15.98 -9.74 -5.36
N HIS A 160 -14.89 -10.15 -6.03
CA HIS A 160 -13.85 -9.24 -6.53
C HIS A 160 -14.41 -8.18 -7.49
N TYR A 161 -15.34 -8.59 -8.36
CA TYR A 161 -16.05 -7.67 -9.24
C TYR A 161 -16.86 -6.65 -8.45
N HIS A 162 -17.58 -7.05 -7.40
CA HIS A 162 -18.29 -6.13 -6.53
C HIS A 162 -17.36 -5.15 -5.79
N VAL A 163 -16.23 -5.62 -5.27
CA VAL A 163 -15.22 -4.73 -4.64
C VAL A 163 -14.74 -3.68 -5.64
N ARG A 164 -14.40 -4.10 -6.87
CA ARG A 164 -14.00 -3.18 -7.94
C ARG A 164 -15.09 -2.16 -8.29
N LEU A 165 -16.37 -2.60 -8.35
CA LEU A 165 -17.49 -1.71 -8.62
C LEU A 165 -17.64 -0.62 -7.55
N LYS A 166 -17.42 -0.95 -6.27
CA LYS A 166 -17.47 0.05 -5.18
C LYS A 166 -16.41 1.15 -5.36
N ILE A 167 -15.20 0.80 -5.82
CA ILE A 167 -14.11 1.77 -6.04
C ILE A 167 -14.49 2.78 -7.11
N ILE A 168 -14.98 2.31 -8.26
CA ILE A 168 -15.32 3.19 -9.39
C ILE A 168 -16.58 4.03 -9.16
N SER A 169 -17.36 3.71 -8.12
CA SER A 169 -18.55 4.48 -7.72
C SER A 169 -18.32 5.45 -6.57
N THR A 170 -17.09 5.50 -6.03
CA THR A 170 -16.69 6.44 -4.95
C THR A 170 -16.11 7.71 -5.58
#